data_AF-A0A9E4IK22-F1
#
_entry.id   AF-A0A9E4IK22-F1
#
_cell.length_a   1.000
_cell.length_b   1.000
_cell.length_c   1.000
_cell.angle_alpha   90.00
_cell.angle_beta   90.00
_cell.angle_gamma   90.00
#
_symmetry.space_group_name_H-M   'P 1'
#
loop_
_entity.id
_entity.type
_entity.pdbx_description
1 polymer ?
#
loop_
_entity_poly.entity_id
_entity_poly.type
_entity_poly.pdbx_seq_one_letter_code
_entity_poly.pdbx_strand_id
1 'polypeptide(L)'
;MPAPAGDHITLTVDGRPVSAPAGDFSLLTLLREHLGIREVKDGCSPQGQCGACTVLVDGAARVACVTPARRMAGRRITTLAGLDPARREAWADAFCATGASQCGFCTPGIILRLESLSRRSPGADPSGPLSAHLCRCTGWQTILEAARAVEEGAHVPGGSRDFAAAARRAAIEGGGSQVAGPHVACGEGGFADDSAPPDALVAVPAPDGGWALGETLAEARQAAGAAEGRRSTLRPTPPLEVPPGAWDRTLQTCWSEPAYLELDASWCAPPDPLATGGACGAKARSDAPAVARRLAEETGRPVRVLYSRPDATRLGPKRPPVAGGANADGSGRLAVARTPGIVEAVAAVAPGLEVIETDVAGPPTSAEPRAAGVLEALALLAGARGTADAVRLPGGGVATAHVGEVISVEVDCGHLLDEVVLRSYCIGAAHMAYSLVTSEAIATDDSGAVADLTVRSFGVVPASRTPPVDVRIVDSDGEPVNGSDAVFVAVAAATWLAMGCPPVWPTDRRS
;
A
#
# COMPACT_ATOMS: atom_id res chain seq x y z
N MET A 1 20.58 34.87 21.15
CA MET A 1 20.00 35.03 22.50
C MET A 1 19.69 33.65 23.03
N PRO A 2 20.01 33.31 24.29
CA PRO A 2 19.64 32.03 24.87
C PRO A 2 18.12 31.98 25.08
N ALA A 3 17.51 30.83 24.85
CA ALA A 3 16.07 30.65 24.92
C ALA A 3 15.56 30.61 26.40
N PRO A 4 14.36 31.16 26.69
CA PRO A 4 13.86 31.33 28.06
C PRO A 4 13.22 30.05 28.61
N ALA A 5 13.12 29.96 29.95
CA ALA A 5 12.50 28.82 30.65
C ALA A 5 11.14 28.42 30.05
N GLY A 6 11.08 27.20 29.49
CA GLY A 6 9.95 26.66 28.70
C GLY A 6 10.37 25.82 27.49
N ASP A 7 11.68 25.69 27.20
CA ASP A 7 12.22 25.09 25.97
C ASP A 7 11.98 23.60 25.80
N HIS A 8 11.73 22.84 26.86
CA HIS A 8 11.56 21.39 26.82
C HIS A 8 10.26 20.95 27.52
N ILE A 9 9.62 19.92 26.98
CA ILE A 9 8.56 19.17 27.66
C ILE A 9 9.14 17.90 28.29
N THR A 10 8.65 17.55 29.48
CA THR A 10 8.89 16.23 30.07
C THR A 10 7.70 15.33 29.80
N LEU A 11 7.95 14.09 29.37
CA LEU A 11 6.95 13.08 29.09
C LEU A 11 7.50 11.70 29.46
N THR A 12 6.67 10.67 29.45
CA THR A 12 7.13 9.28 29.57
C THR A 12 6.97 8.60 28.23
N VAL A 13 8.03 7.98 27.70
CA VAL A 13 7.98 7.16 26.48
C VAL A 13 8.45 5.76 26.84
N ASP A 14 7.60 4.77 26.59
CA ASP A 14 7.89 3.34 26.85
C ASP A 14 8.39 3.08 28.29
N GLY A 15 7.73 3.73 29.25
CA GLY A 15 8.04 3.63 30.67
C GLY A 15 9.23 4.46 31.14
N ARG A 16 9.94 5.15 30.25
CA ARG A 16 11.11 5.97 30.59
C ARG A 16 10.76 7.46 30.57
N PRO A 17 11.14 8.24 31.61
CA PRO A 17 11.01 9.68 31.56
C PRO A 17 11.97 10.27 30.52
N VAL A 18 11.46 11.17 29.69
CA VAL A 18 12.20 11.81 28.59
C VAL A 18 11.96 13.31 28.68
N SER A 19 13.04 14.09 28.51
CA SER A 19 12.98 15.52 28.26
C SER A 19 13.25 15.75 26.78
N ALA A 20 12.39 16.51 26.11
CA ALA A 20 12.52 16.77 24.67
C ALA A 20 12.08 18.19 24.32
N PRO A 21 12.49 18.74 23.16
CA PRO A 21 12.14 20.09 22.78
C PRO A 21 10.63 20.36 22.80
N ALA A 22 10.25 21.47 23.40
CA ALA A 22 8.92 22.06 23.31
C ALA A 22 8.88 22.85 22.00
N GLY A 23 8.25 22.28 20.98
CA GLY A 23 8.14 22.94 19.68
C GLY A 23 6.79 22.73 19.02
N ASP A 24 6.55 23.56 18.00
CA ASP A 24 5.35 23.52 17.17
C ASP A 24 5.47 22.47 16.06
N PHE A 25 5.70 21.22 16.48
CA PHE A 25 5.75 20.04 15.61
C PHE A 25 4.84 18.92 16.13
N SER A 26 4.68 17.88 15.30
CA SER A 26 3.84 16.73 15.61
C SER A 26 4.51 15.76 16.58
N LEU A 27 3.73 14.93 17.26
CA LEU A 27 4.24 13.82 18.07
C LEU A 27 5.04 12.84 17.19
N LEU A 28 4.71 12.69 15.91
CA LEU A 28 5.52 11.88 15.00
C LEU A 28 6.93 12.45 14.83
N THR A 29 7.04 13.76 14.61
CA THR A 29 8.33 14.47 14.52
C THR A 29 9.11 14.35 15.83
N LEU A 30 8.44 14.51 16.98
CA LEU A 30 9.04 14.30 18.29
C LEU A 30 9.68 12.91 18.39
N LEU A 31 8.91 11.86 18.08
CA LEU A 31 9.35 10.47 18.23
C LEU A 31 10.47 10.13 17.25
N ARG A 32 10.30 10.43 15.95
CA ARG A 32 11.25 10.01 14.91
C ARG A 32 12.53 10.86 14.89
N GLU A 33 12.38 12.18 14.95
CA GLU A 33 13.48 13.12 14.68
C GLU A 33 14.22 13.51 15.96
N HIS A 34 13.51 13.72 17.06
CA HIS A 34 14.15 14.13 18.32
C HIS A 34 14.50 12.97 19.24
N LEU A 35 13.76 11.86 19.20
CA LEU A 35 13.99 10.70 20.06
C LEU A 35 14.54 9.46 19.33
N GLY A 36 14.65 9.50 18.00
CA GLY A 36 15.17 8.39 17.20
C GLY A 36 14.25 7.16 17.13
N ILE A 37 13.00 7.28 17.55
CA ILE A 37 12.02 6.19 17.60
C ILE A 37 11.34 6.06 16.23
N ARG A 38 12.02 5.38 15.30
CA ARG A 38 11.59 5.23 13.89
C ARG A 38 10.71 4.01 13.63
N GLU A 39 10.40 3.20 14.64
CA GLU A 39 9.36 2.15 14.50
C GLU A 39 7.96 2.75 14.25
N VAL A 40 7.72 4.00 14.66
CA VAL A 40 6.49 4.74 14.38
C VAL A 40 6.56 5.28 12.95
N LYS A 41 5.81 4.67 12.04
CA LYS A 41 5.98 4.86 10.59
C LYS A 41 5.34 6.14 10.07
N ASP A 42 6.05 6.85 9.18
CA ASP A 42 5.49 7.98 8.42
C ASP A 42 5.01 7.55 7.03
N GLY A 43 3.68 7.46 6.83
CA GLY A 43 3.12 7.09 5.52
C GLY A 43 2.31 8.16 4.78
N CYS A 44 1.62 9.03 5.51
CA CYS A 44 0.83 10.12 4.89
C CYS A 44 0.97 11.44 5.65
N SER A 45 1.98 11.59 6.51
CA SER A 45 2.16 12.82 7.28
C SER A 45 2.16 14.04 6.36
N PRO A 46 1.52 15.15 6.76
CA PRO A 46 0.81 15.39 8.02
C PRO A 46 -0.71 15.13 7.94
N GLN A 47 -1.21 14.35 6.98
CA GLN A 47 -2.65 14.23 6.69
C GLN A 47 -3.47 13.49 7.77
N GLY A 48 -2.84 12.61 8.55
CA GLY A 48 -3.52 11.86 9.63
C GLY A 48 -4.52 10.80 9.15
N GLN A 49 -4.37 10.30 7.93
CA GLN A 49 -5.39 9.49 7.26
C GLN A 49 -5.10 7.98 7.16
N CYS A 50 -3.83 7.57 7.18
CA CYS A 50 -3.44 6.16 7.00
C CYS A 50 -3.32 5.35 8.31
N GLY A 51 -3.17 6.02 9.45
CA GLY A 51 -3.03 5.38 10.76
C GLY A 51 -1.68 4.69 11.03
N ALA A 52 -0.71 4.69 10.11
CA ALA A 52 0.57 4.00 10.28
C ALA A 52 1.40 4.53 11.48
N CYS A 53 1.29 5.84 11.77
CA CYS A 53 1.95 6.49 12.91
C CYS A 53 1.16 6.41 14.23
N THR A 54 0.30 5.40 14.40
CA THR A 54 -0.49 5.27 15.63
C THR A 54 0.39 4.90 16.81
N VAL A 55 0.20 5.60 17.94
CA VAL A 55 0.80 5.30 19.25
C VAL A 55 -0.28 5.32 20.32
N LEU A 56 0.00 4.81 21.53
CA LEU A 56 -0.90 4.99 22.67
C LEU A 56 -0.50 6.24 23.45
N VAL A 57 -1.48 7.12 23.70
CA VAL A 57 -1.34 8.26 24.62
C VAL A 57 -2.24 7.98 25.81
N ASP A 58 -1.63 7.71 26.96
CA ASP A 58 -2.29 7.24 28.19
C ASP A 58 -3.23 6.05 27.93
N GLY A 59 -2.77 5.08 27.13
CA GLY A 59 -3.52 3.87 26.77
C GLY A 59 -4.52 4.03 25.64
N ALA A 60 -4.77 5.25 25.14
CA ALA A 60 -5.67 5.49 24.01
C ALA A 60 -4.90 5.63 22.68
N ALA A 61 -5.29 4.89 21.65
CA ALA A 61 -4.71 5.02 20.31
C ALA A 61 -4.88 6.44 19.73
N ARG A 62 -3.77 7.05 19.29
CA ARG A 62 -3.69 8.38 18.68
C ARG A 62 -2.78 8.37 17.45
N VAL A 63 -3.19 9.09 16.42
CA VAL A 63 -2.41 9.29 15.19
C VAL A 63 -1.36 10.38 15.44
N ALA A 64 -0.07 10.02 15.43
CA ALA A 64 0.99 10.90 15.91
C ALA A 64 1.25 12.12 15.00
N CYS A 65 1.08 11.99 13.68
CA CYS A 65 1.44 13.08 12.74
C CYS A 65 0.52 14.31 12.82
N VAL A 66 -0.68 14.18 13.40
CA VAL A 66 -1.63 15.28 13.63
C VAL A 66 -1.78 15.64 15.11
N THR A 67 -1.04 14.96 16.00
CA THR A 67 -1.07 15.22 17.44
C THR A 67 0.04 16.22 17.78
N PRO A 68 -0.25 17.42 18.34
CA PRO A 68 0.80 18.38 18.68
C PRO A 68 1.71 17.89 19.82
N ALA A 69 3.03 17.92 19.63
CA ALA A 69 4.01 17.47 20.61
C ALA A 69 3.90 18.20 21.95
N ARG A 70 3.70 19.53 21.92
CA ARG A 70 3.52 20.35 23.13
C ARG A 70 2.38 19.90 24.06
N ARG A 71 1.36 19.20 23.53
CA ARG A 71 0.26 18.65 24.34
C ARG A 71 0.63 17.38 25.10
N MET A 72 1.80 16.82 24.84
CA MET A 72 2.28 15.57 25.45
C MET A 72 3.05 15.79 26.75
N ALA A 73 3.22 17.04 27.20
CA ALA A 73 3.81 17.35 28.49
C ALA A 73 3.08 16.61 29.63
N GLY A 74 3.83 15.84 30.43
CA GLY A 74 3.34 15.01 31.53
C GLY A 74 2.57 13.76 31.11
N ARG A 75 2.41 13.48 29.82
CA ARG A 75 1.64 12.34 29.30
C ARG A 75 2.53 11.11 29.14
N ARG A 76 1.90 9.93 29.09
CA ARG A 76 2.56 8.66 28.77
C ARG A 76 2.32 8.29 27.31
N ILE A 77 3.40 8.10 26.57
CA ILE A 77 3.41 7.58 25.21
C ILE A 77 3.91 6.14 25.27
N THR A 78 3.19 5.25 24.60
CA THR A 78 3.59 3.84 24.44
C THR A 78 3.58 3.51 22.95
N THR A 79 4.73 3.12 22.44
CA THR A 79 4.92 2.59 21.08
C THR A 79 4.77 1.07 21.10
N LEU A 80 5.09 0.39 19.99
CA LEU A 80 5.00 -1.06 19.94
C LEU A 80 6.06 -1.71 20.83
N ALA A 81 7.29 -1.18 20.84
CA ALA A 81 8.36 -1.64 21.72
C ALA A 81 8.01 -1.49 23.21
N GLY A 82 7.23 -0.47 23.58
CA GLY A 82 6.81 -0.22 24.96
C GLY A 82 5.60 -1.02 25.45
N LEU A 83 5.00 -1.88 24.62
CA LEU A 83 3.99 -2.81 25.09
C LEU A 83 4.56 -3.80 26.09
N ASP A 84 3.69 -4.35 26.93
CA ASP A 84 4.03 -5.51 27.75
C ASP A 84 4.62 -6.62 26.86
N PRO A 85 5.79 -7.22 27.21
CA PRO A 85 6.47 -8.18 26.35
C PRO A 85 5.59 -9.36 25.92
N ALA A 86 4.77 -9.90 26.82
CA ALA A 86 3.88 -11.02 26.51
C ALA A 86 2.76 -10.60 25.54
N ARG A 87 2.23 -9.38 25.68
CA ARG A 87 1.28 -8.81 24.70
C ARG A 87 1.94 -8.58 23.34
N ARG A 88 3.17 -8.06 23.31
CA ARG A 88 3.91 -7.82 22.06
C ARG A 88 4.19 -9.13 21.32
N GLU A 89 4.63 -10.16 22.04
CA GLU A 89 4.85 -11.50 21.52
C GLU A 89 3.56 -12.12 20.99
N ALA A 90 2.46 -12.07 21.75
CA ALA A 90 1.16 -12.57 21.31
C ALA A 90 0.68 -11.91 20.01
N TRP A 91 0.84 -10.59 19.87
CA TRP A 91 0.52 -9.88 18.63
C TRP A 91 1.43 -10.30 17.47
N ALA A 92 2.74 -10.39 17.70
CA ALA A 92 3.70 -10.77 16.67
C ALA A 92 3.44 -12.20 16.16
N ASP A 93 3.19 -13.14 17.07
CA ASP A 93 2.87 -14.54 16.76
C ASP A 93 1.54 -14.65 16.01
N ALA A 94 0.49 -13.99 16.48
CA ALA A 94 -0.81 -14.00 15.81
C ALA A 94 -0.74 -13.41 14.41
N PHE A 95 -0.07 -12.27 14.23
CA PHE A 95 0.12 -11.66 12.91
C PHE A 95 0.93 -12.55 11.97
N CYS A 96 1.95 -13.22 12.50
CA CYS A 96 2.77 -14.13 11.75
C CYS A 96 1.94 -15.35 11.31
N ALA A 97 1.23 -15.98 12.25
CA ALA A 97 0.44 -17.18 12.04
C ALA A 97 -0.70 -17.02 11.03
N THR A 98 -1.35 -15.87 10.97
CA THR A 98 -2.46 -15.62 10.03
C THR A 98 -2.01 -14.97 8.72
N GLY A 99 -0.74 -14.53 8.63
CA GLY A 99 -0.26 -13.76 7.50
C GLY A 99 -0.79 -12.31 7.48
N ALA A 100 -1.13 -11.75 8.64
CA ALA A 100 -1.63 -10.37 8.78
C ALA A 100 -0.57 -9.29 8.53
N SER A 101 0.67 -9.67 8.23
CA SER A 101 1.76 -8.78 7.86
C SER A 101 2.43 -9.27 6.58
N GLN A 102 2.19 -8.56 5.47
CA GLN A 102 2.95 -8.72 4.22
C GLN A 102 4.13 -7.75 4.24
N CYS A 103 3.97 -6.54 3.68
CA CYS A 103 5.04 -5.54 3.69
C CYS A 103 5.45 -5.06 5.10
N GLY A 104 4.55 -5.15 6.09
CA GLY A 104 4.83 -4.78 7.49
C GLY A 104 4.69 -3.30 7.85
N PHE A 105 4.54 -2.39 6.87
CA PHE A 105 4.64 -0.96 7.15
C PHE A 105 3.51 -0.42 8.03
N CYS A 106 2.27 -0.84 7.79
CA CYS A 106 1.13 -0.41 8.61
C CYS A 106 0.97 -1.20 9.92
N THR A 107 1.69 -2.32 10.07
CA THR A 107 1.45 -3.32 11.11
C THR A 107 1.63 -2.76 12.53
N PRO A 108 2.69 -2.00 12.87
CA PRO A 108 2.85 -1.49 14.23
C PRO A 108 1.69 -0.60 14.70
N GLY A 109 1.24 0.31 13.83
CA GLY A 109 0.11 1.18 14.14
C GLY A 109 -1.20 0.41 14.30
N ILE A 110 -1.42 -0.63 13.47
CA ILE A 110 -2.59 -1.49 13.56
C ILE A 110 -2.59 -2.29 14.87
N ILE A 111 -1.46 -2.88 15.26
CA ILE A 111 -1.34 -3.61 16.53
C ILE A 111 -1.68 -2.69 17.70
N LEU A 112 -1.15 -1.47 17.75
CA LEU A 112 -1.45 -0.52 18.83
C LEU A 112 -2.91 -0.10 18.86
N ARG A 113 -3.55 0.03 17.69
CA ARG A 113 -4.99 0.30 17.60
C ARG A 113 -5.82 -0.85 18.18
N LEU A 114 -5.49 -2.08 17.81
CA LEU A 114 -6.17 -3.28 18.30
C LEU A 114 -5.90 -3.51 19.79
N GLU A 115 -4.68 -3.29 20.26
CA GLU A 115 -4.32 -3.33 21.68
C GLU A 115 -5.17 -2.33 22.49
N SER A 116 -5.29 -1.09 22.00
CA SER A 116 -6.13 -0.08 22.65
C SER A 116 -7.61 -0.49 22.70
N LEU A 117 -8.12 -1.13 21.64
CA LEU A 117 -9.48 -1.67 21.59
C LEU A 117 -9.66 -2.79 22.60
N SER A 118 -8.80 -3.81 22.57
CA SER A 118 -8.88 -5.00 23.44
C SER A 118 -8.87 -4.64 24.94
N ARG A 119 -8.14 -3.58 25.34
CA ARG A 119 -8.13 -3.09 26.72
C ARG A 119 -9.39 -2.34 27.13
N ARG A 120 -10.00 -1.59 26.20
CA ARG A 120 -11.14 -0.71 26.47
C ARG A 120 -12.48 -1.41 26.30
N SER A 121 -12.55 -2.35 25.37
CA SER A 121 -13.76 -3.06 24.96
C SER A 121 -13.38 -4.47 24.47
N PRO A 122 -13.00 -5.39 25.38
CA PRO A 122 -12.68 -6.76 25.01
C PRO A 122 -13.81 -7.42 24.20
N GLY A 123 -13.48 -8.07 23.07
CA GLY A 123 -14.45 -8.78 22.22
C GLY A 123 -15.29 -7.88 21.32
N ALA A 124 -15.00 -6.57 21.25
CA ALA A 124 -15.64 -5.66 20.30
C ALA A 124 -15.13 -5.91 18.88
N ASP A 125 -16.01 -5.80 17.87
CA ASP A 125 -15.62 -5.94 16.47
C ASP A 125 -14.54 -4.89 16.07
N PRO A 126 -13.33 -5.33 15.66
CA PRO A 126 -12.26 -4.41 15.27
C PRO A 126 -12.47 -3.73 13.91
N SER A 127 -13.43 -4.16 13.09
CA SER A 127 -13.64 -3.62 11.74
C SER A 127 -13.90 -2.11 11.71
N GLY A 128 -14.74 -1.61 12.62
CA GLY A 128 -15.05 -0.19 12.80
C GLY A 128 -13.82 0.62 13.21
N PRO A 129 -13.14 0.29 14.32
CA PRO A 129 -11.91 0.96 14.73
C PRO A 129 -10.78 0.96 13.69
N LEU A 130 -10.68 -0.08 12.86
CA LEU A 130 -9.72 -0.21 11.76
C LEU A 130 -10.03 0.69 10.56
N SER A 131 -11.23 1.28 10.46
CA SER A 131 -11.51 2.33 9.45
C SER A 131 -10.55 3.52 9.54
N ALA A 132 -9.91 3.75 10.69
CA ALA A 132 -8.88 4.77 10.88
C ALA A 132 -7.52 4.40 10.24
N HIS A 133 -7.36 3.16 9.79
CA HIS A 133 -6.16 2.66 9.13
C HIS A 133 -6.40 2.46 7.64
N LEU A 134 -5.29 2.42 6.90
CA LEU A 134 -5.21 1.83 5.57
C LEU A 134 -4.27 0.63 5.63
N CYS A 135 -4.62 -0.44 4.91
CA CYS A 135 -3.72 -1.52 4.56
C CYS A 135 -3.96 -1.82 3.08
N ARG A 136 -2.89 -1.81 2.27
CA ARG A 136 -2.98 -2.08 0.84
C ARG A 136 -2.74 -3.54 0.48
N CYS A 137 -2.14 -4.31 1.39
CA CYS A 137 -1.56 -5.60 1.08
C CYS A 137 -2.44 -6.78 1.53
N THR A 138 -3.02 -6.75 2.73
CA THR A 138 -3.58 -7.96 3.38
C THR A 138 -5.07 -8.19 3.18
N GLY A 139 -5.80 -7.20 2.66
CA GLY A 139 -7.25 -7.28 2.51
C GLY A 139 -8.04 -7.33 3.83
N TRP A 140 -7.42 -6.93 4.95
CA TRP A 140 -8.00 -6.83 6.31
C TRP A 140 -8.40 -8.14 6.99
N GLN A 141 -8.86 -9.16 6.27
CA GLN A 141 -9.36 -10.40 6.86
C GLN A 141 -8.33 -11.09 7.77
N THR A 142 -7.08 -11.24 7.33
CA THR A 142 -6.01 -11.85 8.14
C THR A 142 -5.68 -11.04 9.40
N ILE A 143 -5.84 -9.71 9.36
CA ILE A 143 -5.70 -8.82 10.53
C ILE A 143 -6.84 -9.07 11.53
N LEU A 144 -8.08 -9.24 11.05
CA LEU A 144 -9.24 -9.57 11.89
C LEU A 144 -9.11 -10.96 12.52
N GLU A 145 -8.51 -11.92 11.80
CA GLU A 145 -8.17 -13.26 12.31
C GLU A 145 -7.09 -13.17 13.41
N ALA A 146 -6.03 -12.38 13.21
CA ALA A 146 -4.98 -12.16 14.21
C ALA A 146 -5.54 -11.49 15.48
N ALA A 147 -6.42 -10.50 15.33
CA ALA A 147 -7.08 -9.85 16.45
C ALA A 147 -7.87 -10.85 17.31
N ARG A 148 -8.66 -11.72 16.67
CA ARG A 148 -9.41 -12.78 17.35
C ARG A 148 -8.50 -13.76 18.09
N ALA A 149 -7.43 -14.21 17.44
CA ALA A 149 -6.47 -15.13 18.07
C ALA A 149 -5.86 -14.56 19.37
N VAL A 150 -5.51 -13.26 19.38
CA VAL A 150 -4.98 -12.59 20.58
C VAL A 150 -6.04 -12.43 21.67
N GLU A 151 -7.29 -12.15 21.32
CA GLU A 151 -8.38 -12.02 22.29
C GLU A 151 -8.78 -13.36 22.92
N GLU A 152 -8.74 -14.43 22.14
CA GLU A 152 -9.03 -15.80 22.59
C GLU A 152 -7.88 -16.40 23.43
N GLY A 153 -6.74 -15.71 23.52
CA GLY A 153 -5.54 -16.24 24.18
C GLY A 153 -4.97 -17.45 23.43
N ALA A 154 -5.31 -17.61 22.15
CA ALA A 154 -4.73 -18.64 21.30
C ALA A 154 -3.25 -18.30 21.10
N HIS A 155 -2.38 -18.98 21.85
CA HIS A 155 -0.97 -19.02 21.49
C HIS A 155 -0.87 -19.87 20.24
N VAL A 156 -0.75 -19.22 19.08
CA VAL A 156 -0.39 -19.93 17.85
C VAL A 156 1.13 -20.05 17.89
N PRO A 157 1.71 -21.23 18.18
CA PRO A 157 3.14 -21.33 18.34
C PRO A 157 3.81 -20.93 17.03
N GLY A 158 4.69 -19.93 17.09
CA GLY A 158 5.62 -19.64 15.99
C GLY A 158 6.63 -20.77 15.73
N GLY A 159 6.58 -21.86 16.49
CA GLY A 159 7.41 -23.04 16.33
C GLY A 159 6.90 -23.97 15.23
N SER A 160 7.77 -24.21 14.23
CA SER A 160 7.67 -25.11 13.06
C SER A 160 7.35 -24.49 11.69
N ARG A 161 7.14 -23.17 11.56
CA ARG A 161 7.08 -22.54 10.22
C ARG A 161 8.48 -22.31 9.66
N ASP A 162 8.66 -22.68 8.39
CA ASP A 162 9.87 -22.37 7.63
C ASP A 162 9.79 -20.93 7.10
N PHE A 163 10.38 -19.98 7.82
CA PHE A 163 10.40 -18.59 7.39
C PHE A 163 11.23 -18.34 6.13
N ALA A 164 12.16 -19.23 5.77
CA ALA A 164 12.86 -19.13 4.49
C ALA A 164 11.91 -19.48 3.34
N ALA A 165 11.09 -20.54 3.49
CA ALA A 165 10.04 -20.86 2.52
C ALA A 165 8.97 -19.76 2.45
N ALA A 166 8.55 -19.21 3.59
CA ALA A 166 7.62 -18.09 3.65
C ALA A 166 8.16 -16.85 2.92
N ALA A 167 9.43 -16.49 3.14
CA ALA A 167 10.09 -15.37 2.46
C ALA A 167 10.22 -15.62 0.94
N ARG A 168 10.56 -16.85 0.51
CA ARG A 168 10.56 -17.23 -0.91
C ARG A 168 9.17 -17.09 -1.53
N ARG A 169 8.12 -17.57 -0.85
CA ARG A 169 6.74 -17.41 -1.31
C ARG A 169 6.37 -15.94 -1.45
N ALA A 170 6.64 -15.13 -0.42
CA ALA A 170 6.35 -13.70 -0.44
C ALA A 170 7.10 -12.98 -1.56
N ALA A 171 8.34 -13.41 -1.87
CA ALA A 171 9.12 -12.84 -2.95
C ALA A 171 8.53 -13.13 -4.34
N ILE A 172 8.03 -14.35 -4.55
CA ILE A 172 7.31 -14.73 -5.78
C ILE A 172 6.04 -13.89 -5.93
N GLU A 173 5.26 -13.72 -4.86
CA GLU A 173 4.02 -12.94 -4.90
C GLU A 173 4.22 -11.43 -5.01
N GLY A 174 5.29 -10.93 -4.40
CA GLY A 174 5.63 -9.50 -4.33
C GLY A 174 6.48 -9.00 -5.50
N GLY A 175 7.05 -9.90 -6.31
CA GLY A 175 7.93 -9.55 -7.44
C GLY A 175 9.29 -9.00 -7.01
N GLY A 176 9.77 -9.33 -5.81
CA GLY A 176 11.04 -8.82 -5.28
C GLY A 176 11.37 -9.39 -3.90
N SER A 177 12.58 -9.13 -3.39
CA SER A 177 13.01 -9.65 -2.08
C SER A 177 12.04 -9.26 -0.97
N GLN A 178 11.65 -10.24 -0.14
CA GLN A 178 10.79 -10.06 1.02
C GLN A 178 11.38 -10.77 2.23
N VAL A 179 11.01 -10.30 3.41
CA VAL A 179 11.30 -10.96 4.69
C VAL A 179 9.98 -11.41 5.32
N ALA A 180 10.02 -12.52 6.03
CA ALA A 180 8.85 -13.06 6.74
C ALA A 180 9.26 -13.45 8.16
N GLY A 181 8.38 -13.16 9.12
CA GLY A 181 8.54 -13.57 10.51
C GLY A 181 7.98 -12.54 11.51
N PRO A 182 8.01 -12.87 12.81
CA PRO A 182 7.46 -12.02 13.87
C PRO A 182 8.08 -10.61 13.92
N HIS A 183 9.38 -10.48 13.60
CA HIS A 183 10.09 -9.20 13.56
C HIS A 183 9.47 -8.21 12.56
N VAL A 184 8.92 -8.68 11.43
CA VAL A 184 8.24 -7.82 10.45
C VAL A 184 6.97 -7.22 11.05
N ALA A 185 6.20 -8.01 11.81
CA ALA A 185 5.04 -7.52 12.54
C ALA A 185 5.43 -6.51 13.63
N CYS A 186 6.61 -6.68 14.23
CA CYS A 186 7.21 -5.73 15.16
C CYS A 186 7.74 -4.44 14.51
N GLY A 187 7.58 -4.26 13.20
CA GLY A 187 8.01 -3.04 12.49
C GLY A 187 9.48 -3.04 12.09
N GLU A 188 10.18 -4.18 12.20
CA GLU A 188 11.58 -4.37 11.82
C GLU A 188 11.72 -4.83 10.34
N GLY A 189 10.83 -4.37 9.46
CA GLY A 189 10.78 -4.75 8.04
C GLY A 189 11.89 -4.15 7.15
N GLY A 190 12.81 -3.36 7.72
CA GLY A 190 13.97 -2.82 6.97
C GLY A 190 13.66 -1.67 6.00
N PHE A 191 12.72 -0.78 6.34
CA PHE A 191 12.37 0.36 5.49
C PHE A 191 13.50 1.40 5.43
N ALA A 192 13.63 2.06 4.28
CA ALA A 192 14.79 2.93 4.01
C ALA A 192 14.90 4.09 5.02
N ASP A 193 13.84 4.87 5.23
CA ASP A 193 13.89 6.01 6.16
C ASP A 193 14.20 5.59 7.61
N ASP A 194 13.81 4.38 8.01
CA ASP A 194 14.05 3.90 9.37
C ASP A 194 15.53 3.57 9.60
N SER A 195 16.23 3.11 8.55
CA SER A 195 17.63 2.66 8.61
C SER A 195 18.66 3.75 8.28
N ALA A 196 18.23 4.97 7.92
CA ALA A 196 19.13 6.06 7.56
C ALA A 196 20.04 6.48 8.74
N PRO A 197 21.29 6.91 8.51
CA PRO A 197 22.13 7.47 9.57
C PRO A 197 21.44 8.63 10.32
N PRO A 198 21.62 8.76 11.64
CA PRO A 198 20.98 9.83 12.42
C PRO A 198 21.38 11.25 12.01
N ASP A 199 22.57 11.43 11.43
CA ASP A 199 23.15 12.70 10.99
C ASP A 199 22.93 12.99 9.49
N ALA A 200 22.12 12.16 8.81
CA ALA A 200 21.81 12.31 7.40
C ALA A 200 21.00 13.57 7.12
N LEU A 201 21.43 14.34 6.11
CA LEU A 201 20.64 15.42 5.54
C LEU A 201 19.34 14.86 4.95
N VAL A 202 18.27 15.65 5.01
CA VAL A 202 16.98 15.29 4.44
C VAL A 202 16.78 16.02 3.12
N ALA A 203 16.51 15.26 2.06
CA ALA A 203 16.16 15.78 0.75
C ALA A 203 14.70 15.46 0.43
N VAL A 204 13.96 16.47 -0.04
CA VAL A 204 12.57 16.33 -0.50
C VAL A 204 12.40 16.95 -1.89
N PRO A 205 11.45 16.48 -2.72
CA PRO A 205 11.17 17.08 -4.01
C PRO A 205 10.76 18.56 -3.88
N ALA A 206 11.25 19.40 -4.80
CA ALA A 206 10.86 20.81 -4.91
C ALA A 206 9.96 21.05 -6.14
N PRO A 207 9.05 22.05 -6.11
CA PRO A 207 8.11 22.32 -7.20
C PRO A 207 8.74 22.67 -8.56
N ASP A 208 9.99 23.11 -8.57
CA ASP A 208 10.76 23.42 -9.78
C ASP A 208 11.41 22.19 -10.44
N GLY A 209 11.13 20.99 -9.91
CA GLY A 209 11.74 19.73 -10.35
C GLY A 209 13.10 19.45 -9.71
N GLY A 210 13.56 20.32 -8.82
CA GLY A 210 14.78 20.15 -8.03
C GLY A 210 14.54 19.41 -6.71
N TRP A 211 15.52 19.56 -5.81
CA TRP A 211 15.53 18.94 -4.49
C TRP A 211 15.88 19.98 -3.44
N ALA A 212 15.07 20.06 -2.38
CA ALA A 212 15.36 20.90 -1.23
C ALA A 212 16.01 20.08 -0.13
N LEU A 213 17.13 20.58 0.42
CA LEU A 213 17.84 19.94 1.53
C LEU A 213 17.60 20.69 2.85
N GLY A 214 17.64 19.96 3.96
CA GLY A 214 17.63 20.50 5.30
C GLY A 214 18.29 19.54 6.30
N GLU A 215 18.64 20.03 7.49
CA GLU A 215 19.12 19.18 8.59
C GLU A 215 17.96 18.35 9.16
N THR A 216 16.74 18.86 9.02
CA THR A 216 15.51 18.16 9.40
C THR A 216 14.52 18.08 8.25
N LEU A 217 13.58 17.14 8.33
CA LEU A 217 12.47 17.04 7.36
C LEU A 217 11.61 18.31 7.34
N ALA A 218 11.48 18.99 8.48
CA ALA A 218 10.72 20.24 8.58
C ALA A 218 11.41 21.37 7.79
N GLU A 219 12.72 21.52 7.95
CA GLU A 219 13.52 22.49 7.21
C GLU A 219 13.51 22.20 5.70
N ALA A 220 13.70 20.94 5.30
CA ALA A 220 13.68 20.55 3.89
C ALA A 220 12.32 20.86 3.23
N ARG A 221 11.21 20.55 3.92
CA ARG A 221 9.85 20.87 3.44
C ARG A 221 9.58 22.38 3.37
N GLN A 222 10.06 23.13 4.35
CA GLN A 222 9.96 24.58 4.34
C GLN A 222 10.75 25.18 3.16
N ALA A 223 11.97 24.70 2.92
CA ALA A 223 12.81 25.13 1.81
C ALA A 223 12.18 24.77 0.44
N ALA A 224 11.52 23.62 0.33
CA ALA A 224 10.78 23.24 -0.87
C ALA A 224 9.53 24.09 -1.13
N GLY A 225 9.02 24.81 -0.13
CA GLY A 225 7.68 25.41 -0.22
C GLY A 225 6.57 24.36 -0.39
N ALA A 226 6.77 23.17 0.20
CA ALA A 226 5.90 22.02 -0.02
C ALA A 226 4.47 22.31 0.46
N ALA A 227 3.50 22.22 -0.46
CA ALA A 227 2.09 22.39 -0.15
C ALA A 227 1.49 21.05 0.33
N GLU A 228 0.73 21.09 1.43
CA GLU A 228 -0.07 19.95 1.86
C GLU A 228 -1.14 19.61 0.83
N GLY A 229 -1.19 18.35 0.39
CA GLY A 229 -2.22 17.86 -0.50
C GLY A 229 -3.60 17.94 0.14
N ARG A 230 -4.60 18.39 -0.62
CA ARG A 230 -5.99 18.48 -0.20
C ARG A 230 -6.85 17.48 -0.97
N ARG A 231 -8.01 17.14 -0.41
CA ARG A 231 -9.03 16.37 -1.11
C ARG A 231 -9.67 17.25 -2.18
N SER A 232 -9.76 16.74 -3.41
CA SER A 232 -10.43 17.45 -4.49
C SER A 232 -11.95 17.26 -4.41
N THR A 233 -12.69 18.24 -4.97
CA THR A 233 -14.12 18.10 -5.27
C THR A 233 -14.37 17.63 -6.71
N LEU A 234 -13.31 17.53 -7.53
CA LEU A 234 -13.40 17.00 -8.89
C LEU A 234 -13.83 15.53 -8.86
N ARG A 235 -14.68 15.17 -9.82
CA ARG A 235 -15.08 13.78 -10.02
C ARG A 235 -14.13 13.15 -11.05
N PRO A 236 -13.56 11.97 -10.78
CA PRO A 236 -12.84 11.20 -11.77
C PRO A 236 -13.76 10.86 -12.94
N THR A 237 -13.21 10.99 -14.13
CA THR A 237 -13.84 10.57 -15.37
C THR A 237 -12.83 9.75 -16.17
N PRO A 238 -13.26 8.70 -16.89
CA PRO A 238 -12.37 8.02 -17.81
C PRO A 238 -11.84 9.00 -18.85
N PRO A 239 -10.53 9.07 -19.09
CA PRO A 239 -9.96 10.04 -20.02
C PRO A 239 -9.85 9.52 -21.46
N LEU A 240 -10.22 8.26 -21.70
CA LEU A 240 -10.17 7.61 -22.99
C LEU A 240 -11.58 7.26 -23.46
N GLU A 241 -11.82 7.44 -24.75
CA GLU A 241 -13.04 7.02 -25.43
C GLU A 241 -12.95 5.58 -25.92
N VAL A 242 -14.09 4.89 -25.94
CA VAL A 242 -14.16 3.53 -26.49
C VAL A 242 -13.91 3.58 -28.00
N PRO A 243 -12.97 2.80 -28.56
CA PRO A 243 -12.76 2.72 -30.00
C PRO A 243 -14.06 2.35 -30.73
N PRO A 244 -14.36 2.95 -31.90
CA PRO A 244 -15.59 2.68 -32.62
C PRO A 244 -15.67 1.21 -33.09
N GLY A 245 -16.85 0.61 -32.95
CA GLY A 245 -17.19 -0.73 -33.41
C GLY A 245 -18.52 -1.22 -32.84
N ALA A 246 -19.02 -2.34 -33.38
CA ALA A 246 -20.15 -3.06 -32.81
C ALA A 246 -19.60 -4.07 -31.80
N TRP A 247 -19.70 -3.73 -30.51
CA TRP A 247 -19.10 -4.51 -29.43
C TRP A 247 -20.18 -5.18 -28.58
N ASP A 248 -19.97 -6.45 -28.22
CA ASP A 248 -20.82 -7.12 -27.24
C ASP A 248 -20.70 -6.47 -25.86
N ARG A 249 -19.50 -6.02 -25.48
CA ARG A 249 -19.25 -5.25 -24.26
C ARG A 249 -18.22 -4.15 -24.45
N THR A 250 -18.34 -3.14 -23.60
CA THR A 250 -17.39 -2.03 -23.50
C THR A 250 -16.95 -1.81 -22.05
N LEU A 251 -15.75 -1.28 -21.88
CA LEU A 251 -15.17 -0.92 -20.59
C LEU A 251 -14.38 0.38 -20.73
N GLN A 252 -14.53 1.29 -19.78
CA GLN A 252 -13.69 2.46 -19.58
C GLN A 252 -13.24 2.51 -18.12
N THR A 253 -11.95 2.80 -17.88
CA THR A 253 -11.41 2.94 -16.53
C THR A 253 -10.86 4.34 -16.28
N CYS A 254 -10.97 4.80 -15.04
CA CYS A 254 -10.34 6.02 -14.58
C CYS A 254 -8.86 5.80 -14.24
N TRP A 255 -8.13 6.90 -14.02
CA TRP A 255 -6.84 6.87 -13.35
C TRP A 255 -6.97 6.21 -11.97
N SER A 256 -6.03 5.33 -11.63
CA SER A 256 -5.98 4.67 -10.33
C SER A 256 -4.58 4.78 -9.70
N GLU A 257 -4.58 5.09 -8.40
CA GLU A 257 -3.38 5.27 -7.57
C GLU A 257 -3.05 3.95 -6.84
N PRO A 258 -1.82 3.41 -6.99
CA PRO A 258 -1.39 2.21 -6.26
C PRO A 258 -1.55 2.30 -4.73
N ALA A 259 -1.51 3.50 -4.15
CA ALA A 259 -1.85 3.79 -2.76
C ALA A 259 -0.96 3.07 -1.73
N TYR A 260 0.30 2.78 -2.08
CA TYR A 260 1.28 2.20 -1.14
C TYR A 260 1.56 3.16 0.02
N LEU A 261 1.75 2.63 1.22
CA LEU A 261 1.90 3.43 2.44
C LEU A 261 3.33 3.86 2.73
N GLU A 262 4.29 2.98 2.48
CA GLU A 262 5.70 3.36 2.50
C GLU A 262 5.99 4.17 1.25
N LEU A 263 6.10 5.48 1.38
CA LEU A 263 6.38 6.37 0.25
C LEU A 263 7.78 6.14 -0.31
N ASP A 264 8.05 6.66 -1.51
CA ASP A 264 9.36 6.64 -2.13
C ASP A 264 10.40 7.23 -1.18
N ALA A 265 11.33 6.37 -0.77
CA ALA A 265 12.33 6.68 0.21
C ALA A 265 13.60 5.87 -0.08
N SER A 266 14.76 6.52 0.09
CA SER A 266 16.07 5.90 -0.05
C SER A 266 17.08 6.70 0.75
N TRP A 267 18.20 6.10 1.15
CA TRP A 267 19.34 6.87 1.65
C TRP A 267 20.67 6.31 1.14
N CYS A 268 21.70 7.15 1.14
CA CYS A 268 23.06 6.82 0.73
C CYS A 268 24.06 7.51 1.67
N ALA A 269 25.18 6.86 1.96
CA ALA A 269 26.33 7.44 2.67
C ALA A 269 27.59 7.21 1.83
N PRO A 270 28.48 8.19 1.63
CA PRO A 270 29.71 7.97 0.87
C PRO A 270 30.71 7.10 1.66
N PRO A 271 31.38 6.08 1.09
CA PRO A 271 31.30 5.53 -0.28
C PRO A 271 30.36 4.30 -0.42
N ASP A 272 29.50 4.10 0.57
CA ASP A 272 28.78 2.86 0.89
C ASP A 272 27.40 2.70 0.21
N PRO A 273 26.83 1.47 0.17
CA PRO A 273 25.69 1.14 -0.67
C PRO A 273 24.35 1.73 -0.20
N LEU A 274 23.42 1.74 -1.17
CA LEU A 274 22.07 2.27 -1.09
C LEU A 274 21.11 1.32 -0.36
N ALA A 275 20.25 1.85 0.51
CA ALA A 275 19.09 1.11 1.04
C ALA A 275 17.79 1.57 0.37
N THR A 276 16.97 0.61 -0.11
CA THR A 276 15.64 0.86 -0.67
C THR A 276 14.60 -0.02 0.01
N GLY A 277 13.43 0.55 0.31
CA GLY A 277 12.26 -0.21 0.75
C GLY A 277 11.35 -0.58 -0.43
N GLY A 278 10.97 -1.85 -0.53
CA GLY A 278 10.18 -2.38 -1.64
C GLY A 278 8.67 -2.07 -1.52
N ALA A 279 8.02 -1.75 -2.64
CA ALA A 279 6.57 -1.48 -2.71
C ALA A 279 5.90 -2.10 -3.95
N CYS A 280 5.87 -3.45 -4.02
CA CYS A 280 5.08 -4.20 -5.01
C CYS A 280 5.18 -3.68 -6.46
N GLY A 281 6.41 -3.45 -6.95
CA GLY A 281 6.66 -2.96 -8.31
C GLY A 281 6.42 -1.45 -8.54
N ALA A 282 5.58 -0.78 -7.74
CA ALA A 282 5.25 0.65 -7.92
C ALA A 282 6.46 1.58 -7.79
N LYS A 283 7.45 1.18 -6.97
CA LYS A 283 8.73 1.89 -6.79
C LYS A 283 9.84 1.46 -7.75
N ALA A 284 9.58 0.55 -8.69
CA ALA A 284 10.61 0.05 -9.60
C ALA A 284 11.27 1.18 -10.43
N ARG A 285 10.55 2.29 -10.63
CA ARG A 285 11.02 3.47 -11.37
C ARG A 285 11.27 4.70 -10.50
N SER A 286 11.34 4.53 -9.17
CA SER A 286 11.63 5.63 -8.25
C SER A 286 13.03 6.19 -8.50
N ASP A 287 13.17 7.52 -8.52
CA ASP A 287 14.47 8.20 -8.67
C ASP A 287 15.19 8.39 -7.33
N ALA A 288 14.51 8.18 -6.20
CA ALA A 288 15.03 8.39 -4.86
C ALA A 288 16.39 7.69 -4.62
N PRO A 289 16.60 6.44 -5.07
CA PRO A 289 17.91 5.79 -5.16
C PRO A 289 19.04 6.63 -5.76
N ALA A 290 18.84 7.10 -6.99
CA ALA A 290 19.86 7.81 -7.76
C ALA A 290 20.11 9.20 -7.17
N VAL A 291 19.05 9.86 -6.70
CA VAL A 291 19.11 11.17 -6.06
C VAL A 291 19.86 11.09 -4.74
N ALA A 292 19.58 10.10 -3.89
CA ALA A 292 20.25 9.94 -2.62
C ALA A 292 21.77 9.78 -2.81
N ARG A 293 22.17 8.98 -3.80
CA ARG A 293 23.58 8.83 -4.17
C ARG A 293 24.20 10.14 -4.62
N ARG A 294 23.61 10.80 -5.61
CA ARG A 294 24.13 12.07 -6.17
C ARG A 294 24.30 13.12 -5.07
N LEU A 295 23.27 13.33 -4.25
CA LEU A 295 23.31 14.33 -3.18
C LEU A 295 24.31 13.97 -2.08
N ALA A 296 24.48 12.68 -1.75
CA ALA A 296 25.50 12.24 -0.80
C ALA A 296 26.92 12.51 -1.32
N GLU A 297 27.17 12.28 -2.62
CA GLU A 297 28.44 12.60 -3.27
C GLU A 297 28.70 14.12 -3.31
N GLU A 298 27.70 14.92 -3.67
CA GLU A 298 27.80 16.39 -3.75
C GLU A 298 28.04 17.04 -2.39
N THR A 299 27.39 16.52 -1.33
CA THR A 299 27.48 17.09 0.03
C THR A 299 28.59 16.51 0.88
N GLY A 300 29.11 15.34 0.51
CA GLY A 300 30.05 14.57 1.33
C GLY A 300 29.47 14.06 2.65
N ARG A 301 28.13 14.04 2.79
CA ARG A 301 27.39 13.60 3.98
C ARG A 301 26.38 12.51 3.61
N PRO A 302 25.93 11.69 4.56
CA PRO A 302 24.77 10.85 4.33
C PRO A 302 23.54 11.71 3.97
N VAL A 303 22.77 11.27 2.97
CA VAL A 303 21.53 11.92 2.54
C VAL A 303 20.42 10.90 2.48
N ARG A 304 19.29 11.20 3.12
CA ARG A 304 18.04 10.47 2.96
C ARG A 304 17.05 11.28 2.11
N VAL A 305 16.51 10.65 1.09
CA VAL A 305 15.51 11.19 0.17
C VAL A 305 14.15 10.69 0.59
N LEU A 306 13.19 11.61 0.78
CA LEU A 306 11.85 11.30 1.26
C LEU A 306 10.78 12.01 0.43
N TYR A 307 9.89 11.23 -0.17
CA TYR A 307 8.69 11.76 -0.82
C TYR A 307 7.59 12.02 0.21
N SER A 308 6.83 13.10 0.01
CA SER A 308 5.53 13.26 0.65
C SER A 308 4.43 12.53 -0.12
N ARG A 309 3.24 12.37 0.49
CA ARG A 309 2.10 11.74 -0.20
C ARG A 309 1.73 12.48 -1.50
N PRO A 310 1.63 13.83 -1.50
CA PRO A 310 1.47 14.58 -2.75
C PRO A 310 2.55 14.29 -3.80
N ASP A 311 3.82 14.21 -3.40
CA ASP A 311 4.92 13.95 -4.33
C ASP A 311 4.77 12.57 -4.98
N ALA A 312 4.58 11.52 -4.17
CA ALA A 312 4.39 10.17 -4.67
C ALA A 312 3.14 10.05 -5.57
N THR A 313 2.09 10.80 -5.26
CA THR A 313 0.85 10.80 -6.05
C THR A 313 1.03 11.55 -7.37
N ARG A 314 1.83 12.62 -7.42
CA ARG A 314 2.04 13.41 -8.65
C ARG A 314 3.10 12.81 -9.57
N LEU A 315 4.19 12.34 -8.97
CA LEU A 315 5.40 11.89 -9.68
C LEU A 315 5.41 10.37 -9.90
N GLY A 316 4.78 9.61 -9.00
CA GLY A 316 4.72 8.16 -9.09
C GLY A 316 3.81 7.69 -10.24
N PRO A 317 4.16 6.59 -10.93
CA PRO A 317 3.36 6.09 -12.03
C PRO A 317 2.01 5.56 -11.55
N LYS A 318 0.99 5.73 -12.39
CA LYS A 318 -0.36 5.20 -12.21
C LYS A 318 -0.58 3.96 -13.06
N ARG A 319 -1.59 3.18 -12.67
CA ARG A 319 -2.21 2.22 -13.60
C ARG A 319 -2.77 3.01 -14.79
N PRO A 320 -2.43 2.67 -16.04
CA PRO A 320 -2.92 3.39 -17.20
C PRO A 320 -4.43 3.21 -17.32
N PRO A 321 -5.20 4.29 -17.55
CA PRO A 321 -6.59 4.15 -17.93
C PRO A 321 -6.69 3.41 -19.26
N VAL A 322 -7.78 2.68 -19.43
CA VAL A 322 -8.11 1.98 -20.66
C VAL A 322 -9.53 2.29 -21.10
N ALA A 323 -9.79 2.21 -22.40
CA ALA A 323 -11.13 2.19 -22.96
C ALA A 323 -11.18 1.19 -24.11
N GLY A 324 -12.12 0.27 -24.08
CA GLY A 324 -12.15 -0.80 -25.07
C GLY A 324 -13.53 -1.38 -25.30
N GLY A 325 -13.64 -2.10 -26.41
CA GLY A 325 -14.80 -2.90 -26.78
C GLY A 325 -14.35 -4.26 -27.28
N ALA A 326 -15.08 -5.31 -26.91
CA ALA A 326 -14.78 -6.69 -27.31
C ALA A 326 -16.05 -7.49 -27.60
N ASN A 327 -15.86 -8.54 -28.39
CA ASN A 327 -16.86 -9.51 -28.79
C ASN A 327 -16.60 -10.88 -28.14
N ALA A 328 -17.63 -11.71 -28.07
CA ALA A 328 -17.58 -13.03 -27.47
C ALA A 328 -16.59 -13.99 -28.17
N ASP A 329 -16.26 -13.74 -29.45
CA ASP A 329 -15.28 -14.50 -30.22
C ASP A 329 -13.82 -14.17 -29.86
N GLY A 330 -13.59 -13.19 -28.98
CA GLY A 330 -12.26 -12.77 -28.54
C GLY A 330 -11.67 -11.60 -29.36
N SER A 331 -12.37 -11.12 -30.39
CA SER A 331 -11.98 -9.94 -31.15
C SER A 331 -12.34 -8.65 -30.40
N GLY A 332 -11.56 -7.60 -30.60
CA GLY A 332 -11.86 -6.30 -30.00
C GLY A 332 -10.75 -5.29 -30.16
N ARG A 333 -10.94 -4.12 -29.55
CA ARG A 333 -9.98 -3.00 -29.57
C ARG A 333 -9.88 -2.40 -28.17
N LEU A 334 -8.67 -2.11 -27.73
CA LEU A 334 -8.37 -1.55 -26.42
C LEU A 334 -7.47 -0.32 -26.57
N ALA A 335 -8.05 0.87 -26.43
CA ALA A 335 -7.27 2.08 -26.25
C ALA A 335 -6.68 2.10 -24.83
N VAL A 336 -5.38 2.37 -24.73
CA VAL A 336 -4.65 2.43 -23.46
C VAL A 336 -3.83 3.71 -23.45
N ALA A 337 -3.78 4.41 -22.32
CA ALA A 337 -2.87 5.54 -22.17
C ALA A 337 -1.44 5.05 -22.44
N ARG A 338 -0.69 5.77 -23.30
CA ARG A 338 0.63 5.35 -23.77
C ARG A 338 1.51 4.89 -22.61
N THR A 339 1.95 3.64 -22.65
CA THR A 339 2.62 2.97 -21.53
C THR A 339 3.60 1.93 -22.08
N PRO A 340 4.92 2.13 -21.91
CA PRO A 340 5.91 1.18 -22.42
C PRO A 340 5.65 -0.27 -21.95
N GLY A 341 5.65 -1.21 -22.89
CA GLY A 341 5.48 -2.66 -22.63
C GLY A 341 4.02 -3.13 -22.53
N ILE A 342 3.04 -2.21 -22.60
CA ILE A 342 1.64 -2.57 -22.36
C ILE A 342 1.02 -3.39 -23.51
N VAL A 343 1.46 -3.14 -24.74
CA VAL A 343 0.96 -3.83 -25.94
C VAL A 343 1.38 -5.29 -25.90
N GLU A 344 2.65 -5.55 -25.59
CA GLU A 344 3.21 -6.90 -25.47
C GLU A 344 2.56 -7.66 -24.31
N ALA A 345 2.34 -7.00 -23.17
CA ALA A 345 1.70 -7.60 -22.01
C ALA A 345 0.26 -8.05 -22.31
N VAL A 346 -0.53 -7.21 -22.99
CA VAL A 346 -1.90 -7.55 -23.38
C VAL A 346 -1.94 -8.62 -24.47
N ALA A 347 -1.09 -8.50 -25.50
CA ALA A 347 -1.04 -9.47 -26.60
C ALA A 347 -0.69 -10.89 -26.13
N ALA A 348 0.09 -11.03 -25.05
CA ALA A 348 0.44 -12.31 -24.45
C ALA A 348 -0.76 -13.09 -23.88
N VAL A 349 -1.85 -12.40 -23.51
CA VAL A 349 -3.04 -13.01 -22.90
C VAL A 349 -4.31 -12.86 -23.74
N ALA A 350 -4.35 -11.86 -24.62
CA ALA A 350 -5.51 -11.47 -25.41
C ALA A 350 -5.10 -11.09 -26.84
N PRO A 351 -4.53 -12.03 -27.63
CA PRO A 351 -4.00 -11.74 -28.96
C PRO A 351 -5.06 -11.30 -29.99
N GLY A 352 -6.35 -11.51 -29.70
CA GLY A 352 -7.47 -11.04 -30.52
C GLY A 352 -7.86 -9.57 -30.29
N LEU A 353 -7.28 -8.90 -29.27
CA LEU A 353 -7.51 -7.49 -29.01
C LEU A 353 -6.42 -6.64 -29.68
N GLU A 354 -6.83 -5.72 -30.55
CA GLU A 354 -5.95 -4.67 -31.07
C GLU A 354 -5.73 -3.61 -29.97
N VAL A 355 -4.48 -3.44 -29.53
CA VAL A 355 -4.13 -2.43 -28.53
C VAL A 355 -3.70 -1.13 -29.22
N ILE A 356 -4.31 -0.02 -28.81
CA ILE A 356 -4.07 1.31 -29.38
C ILE A 356 -3.51 2.22 -28.29
N GLU A 357 -2.21 2.52 -28.34
CA GLU A 357 -1.62 3.49 -27.43
C GLU A 357 -2.05 4.91 -27.77
N THR A 358 -2.64 5.59 -26.80
CA THR A 358 -3.19 6.94 -26.94
C THR A 358 -2.47 7.91 -26.01
N ASP A 359 -2.06 9.06 -26.52
CA ASP A 359 -1.54 10.14 -25.69
C ASP A 359 -2.69 10.81 -24.94
N VAL A 360 -2.55 10.90 -23.62
CA VAL A 360 -3.56 11.48 -22.72
C VAL A 360 -2.84 12.40 -21.76
N ALA A 361 -3.36 13.62 -21.56
CA ALA A 361 -2.88 14.49 -20.50
C ALA A 361 -3.15 13.83 -19.14
N GLY A 362 -2.10 13.61 -18.35
CA GLY A 362 -2.24 12.86 -17.11
C GLY A 362 -0.92 12.61 -16.39
N PRO A 363 -0.99 11.98 -15.21
CA PRO A 363 0.20 11.52 -14.50
C PRO A 363 0.94 10.43 -15.31
N PRO A 364 2.22 10.19 -14.98
CA PRO A 364 2.98 9.11 -15.61
C PRO A 364 2.29 7.75 -15.43
N THR A 365 2.46 6.86 -16.39
CA THR A 365 1.89 5.50 -16.40
C THR A 365 2.99 4.45 -16.29
N SER A 366 2.61 3.25 -15.86
CA SER A 366 3.50 2.08 -15.86
C SER A 366 2.70 0.79 -16.05
N ALA A 367 3.33 -0.21 -16.65
CA ALA A 367 2.81 -1.59 -16.74
C ALA A 367 3.16 -2.43 -15.49
N GLU A 368 4.03 -1.93 -14.60
CA GLU A 368 4.46 -2.61 -13.37
C GLU A 368 3.36 -2.78 -12.29
N PRO A 369 2.38 -1.86 -12.13
CA PRO A 369 1.25 -2.13 -11.25
C PRO A 369 0.57 -3.45 -11.62
N ARG A 370 0.29 -4.28 -10.62
CA ARG A 370 -0.23 -5.65 -10.76
C ARG A 370 -1.16 -5.86 -11.96
N ALA A 371 -0.71 -6.57 -12.98
CA ALA A 371 -1.49 -6.87 -14.19
C ALA A 371 -2.14 -5.64 -14.88
N ALA A 372 -1.43 -4.50 -14.95
CA ALA A 372 -1.88 -3.33 -15.72
C ALA A 372 -2.09 -3.68 -17.20
N GLY A 373 -3.23 -3.29 -17.77
CA GLY A 373 -3.66 -3.60 -19.14
C GLY A 373 -4.18 -5.03 -19.30
N VAL A 374 -3.45 -6.00 -18.74
CA VAL A 374 -3.79 -7.44 -18.74
C VAL A 374 -5.13 -7.69 -18.04
N LEU A 375 -5.32 -7.10 -16.85
CA LEU A 375 -6.55 -7.24 -16.09
C LEU A 375 -7.74 -6.74 -16.89
N GLU A 376 -7.63 -5.53 -17.43
CA GLU A 376 -8.75 -4.87 -18.09
C GLU A 376 -9.09 -5.57 -19.42
N ALA A 377 -8.09 -6.06 -20.16
CA ALA A 377 -8.28 -6.88 -21.35
C ALA A 377 -9.04 -8.17 -21.04
N LEU A 378 -8.59 -8.93 -20.02
CA LEU A 378 -9.22 -10.20 -19.66
C LEU A 378 -10.60 -10.02 -19.03
N ALA A 379 -10.79 -8.97 -18.22
CA ALA A 379 -12.11 -8.61 -17.69
C ALA A 379 -13.08 -8.24 -18.82
N LEU A 380 -12.66 -7.40 -19.77
CA LEU A 380 -13.46 -7.01 -20.93
C LEU A 380 -13.92 -8.23 -21.75
N LEU A 381 -12.99 -9.17 -22.02
CA LEU A 381 -13.27 -10.42 -22.70
C LEU A 381 -14.23 -11.33 -21.92
N ALA A 382 -14.05 -11.45 -20.60
CA ALA A 382 -14.96 -12.20 -19.73
C ALA A 382 -16.38 -11.59 -19.76
N GLY A 383 -16.47 -10.26 -19.70
CA GLY A 383 -17.73 -9.54 -19.87
C GLY A 383 -18.40 -9.83 -21.21
N ALA A 384 -17.64 -9.80 -22.31
CA ALA A 384 -18.14 -10.07 -23.67
C ALA A 384 -18.70 -11.49 -23.80
N ARG A 385 -18.05 -12.48 -23.19
CA ARG A 385 -18.55 -13.86 -23.13
C ARG A 385 -19.68 -14.07 -22.10
N GLY A 386 -19.83 -13.17 -21.14
CA GLY A 386 -20.76 -13.31 -20.02
C GLY A 386 -20.34 -14.35 -18.98
N THR A 387 -19.07 -14.76 -18.97
CA THR A 387 -18.52 -15.74 -18.03
C THR A 387 -17.05 -15.44 -17.72
N ALA A 388 -16.64 -15.70 -16.47
CA ALA A 388 -15.24 -15.66 -16.06
C ALA A 388 -14.66 -17.09 -16.13
N ASP A 389 -13.95 -17.37 -17.21
CA ASP A 389 -13.17 -18.60 -17.33
C ASP A 389 -11.96 -18.56 -16.39
N ALA A 390 -11.28 -19.70 -16.23
CA ALA A 390 -10.03 -19.76 -15.48
C ALA A 390 -9.00 -18.80 -16.10
N VAL A 391 -8.51 -17.86 -15.28
CA VAL A 391 -7.45 -16.93 -15.67
C VAL A 391 -6.12 -17.67 -15.61
N ARG A 392 -5.38 -17.64 -16.71
CA ARG A 392 -4.02 -18.16 -16.81
C ARG A 392 -3.09 -17.04 -17.21
N LEU A 393 -2.14 -16.70 -16.35
CA LEU A 393 -1.16 -15.65 -16.64
C LEU A 393 0.11 -16.25 -17.28
N PRO A 394 0.87 -15.49 -18.09
CA PRO A 394 2.09 -15.97 -18.73
C PRO A 394 3.14 -16.50 -17.73
N GLY A 395 3.11 -16.04 -16.48
CA GLY A 395 3.94 -16.53 -15.39
C GLY A 395 3.55 -17.91 -14.83
N GLY A 396 2.50 -18.55 -15.34
CA GLY A 396 2.07 -19.91 -14.99
C GLY A 396 0.94 -19.98 -13.95
N GLY A 397 0.73 -18.94 -13.15
CA GLY A 397 -0.34 -18.89 -12.16
C GLY A 397 -1.73 -19.00 -12.79
N VAL A 398 -2.60 -19.78 -12.15
CA VAL A 398 -3.97 -20.02 -12.58
C VAL A 398 -4.93 -19.72 -11.45
N ALA A 399 -6.02 -19.01 -11.73
CA ALA A 399 -7.05 -18.78 -10.73
C ALA A 399 -8.47 -18.78 -11.33
N THR A 400 -9.43 -19.18 -10.50
CA THR A 400 -10.86 -18.93 -10.74
C THR A 400 -11.42 -18.15 -9.56
N ALA A 401 -12.47 -17.38 -9.80
CA ALA A 401 -13.14 -16.63 -8.74
C ALA A 401 -14.66 -16.58 -8.96
N HIS A 402 -15.39 -16.57 -7.85
CA HIS A 402 -16.82 -16.29 -7.79
C HIS A 402 -17.08 -15.19 -6.77
N VAL A 403 -17.95 -14.24 -7.10
CA VAL A 403 -18.25 -13.07 -6.24
C VAL A 403 -19.74 -13.06 -5.90
N GLY A 404 -20.04 -13.29 -4.62
CA GLY A 404 -21.36 -13.14 -4.02
C GLY A 404 -21.27 -12.40 -2.69
N GLU A 405 -21.92 -12.91 -1.64
CA GLU A 405 -21.70 -12.41 -0.26
C GLU A 405 -20.27 -12.68 0.23
N VAL A 406 -19.64 -13.73 -0.30
CA VAL A 406 -18.24 -14.11 -0.11
C VAL A 406 -17.57 -14.14 -1.48
N ILE A 407 -16.30 -13.74 -1.54
CA ILE A 407 -15.44 -13.92 -2.70
C ILE A 407 -14.75 -15.28 -2.56
N SER A 408 -15.14 -16.26 -3.35
CA SER A 408 -14.51 -17.58 -3.37
C SER A 408 -13.45 -17.62 -4.46
N VAL A 409 -12.23 -18.01 -4.09
CA VAL A 409 -11.07 -18.07 -4.98
C VAL A 409 -10.51 -19.48 -4.95
N GLU A 410 -10.17 -20.00 -6.12
CA GLU A 410 -9.33 -21.17 -6.26
C GLU A 410 -8.07 -20.79 -7.02
N VAL A 411 -6.90 -21.17 -6.51
CA VAL A 411 -5.60 -20.81 -7.08
C VAL A 411 -4.70 -22.04 -7.20
N ASP A 412 -4.08 -22.18 -8.37
CA ASP A 412 -2.99 -23.13 -8.65
C ASP A 412 -1.76 -22.32 -9.07
N CYS A 413 -0.65 -22.57 -8.40
CA CYS A 413 0.60 -21.84 -8.60
C CYS A 413 1.83 -22.71 -8.39
N GLY A 414 1.71 -24.01 -8.73
CA GLY A 414 2.75 -25.00 -8.51
C GLY A 414 2.86 -25.42 -7.04
N HIS A 415 4.02 -25.96 -6.69
CA HIS A 415 4.29 -26.53 -5.38
C HIS A 415 4.13 -25.49 -4.25
N LEU A 416 3.43 -25.87 -3.20
CA LEU A 416 3.14 -25.02 -2.06
C LEU A 416 4.36 -24.83 -1.15
N LEU A 417 5.00 -23.66 -1.24
CA LEU A 417 6.10 -23.28 -0.36
C LEU A 417 5.64 -22.90 1.06
N ASP A 418 4.57 -22.11 1.16
CA ASP A 418 4.00 -21.67 2.44
C ASP A 418 2.54 -21.24 2.24
N GLU A 419 1.63 -21.96 2.90
CA GLU A 419 0.18 -21.77 2.82
C GLU A 419 -0.29 -20.41 3.34
N VAL A 420 0.22 -20.00 4.49
CA VAL A 420 -0.25 -18.79 5.18
C VAL A 420 0.12 -17.54 4.37
N VAL A 421 1.33 -17.49 3.81
CA VAL A 421 1.75 -16.40 2.92
C VAL A 421 0.92 -16.41 1.65
N LEU A 422 0.80 -17.54 0.96
CA LEU A 422 0.03 -17.60 -0.28
C LEU A 422 -1.43 -17.17 -0.04
N ARG A 423 -2.09 -17.73 0.98
CA ARG A 423 -3.44 -17.36 1.37
C ARG A 423 -3.57 -15.86 1.63
N SER A 424 -2.65 -15.27 2.42
CA SER A 424 -2.67 -13.84 2.70
C SER A 424 -2.55 -12.99 1.44
N TYR A 425 -1.64 -13.34 0.52
CA TYR A 425 -1.47 -12.61 -0.74
C TYR A 425 -2.69 -12.76 -1.67
N CYS A 426 -3.34 -13.92 -1.71
CA CYS A 426 -4.59 -14.13 -2.44
C CYS A 426 -5.75 -13.30 -1.87
N ILE A 427 -5.90 -13.25 -0.54
CA ILE A 427 -6.90 -12.38 0.12
C ILE A 427 -6.62 -10.91 -0.21
N GLY A 428 -5.37 -10.50 -0.13
CA GLY A 428 -4.91 -9.17 -0.52
C GLY A 428 -5.23 -8.82 -1.97
N ALA A 429 -4.94 -9.74 -2.90
CA ALA A 429 -5.27 -9.61 -4.30
C ALA A 429 -6.78 -9.49 -4.53
N ALA A 430 -7.59 -10.34 -3.90
CA ALA A 430 -9.04 -10.27 -4.01
C ALA A 430 -9.59 -8.92 -3.52
N HIS A 431 -9.08 -8.42 -2.40
CA HIS A 431 -9.45 -7.09 -1.89
C HIS A 431 -9.06 -5.96 -2.85
N MET A 432 -7.83 -5.95 -3.35
CA MET A 432 -7.38 -4.95 -4.31
C MET A 432 -8.20 -4.98 -5.60
N ALA A 433 -8.55 -6.17 -6.10
CA ALA A 433 -9.34 -6.36 -7.32
C ALA A 433 -10.77 -5.84 -7.13
N TYR A 434 -11.42 -6.25 -6.04
CA TYR A 434 -12.75 -5.77 -5.69
C TYR A 434 -12.76 -4.24 -5.52
N SER A 435 -11.78 -3.69 -4.82
CA SER A 435 -11.64 -2.25 -4.58
C SER A 435 -11.37 -1.47 -5.87
N LEU A 436 -10.54 -2.00 -6.78
CA LEU A 436 -10.28 -1.41 -8.10
C LEU A 436 -11.56 -1.28 -8.94
N VAL A 437 -12.33 -2.36 -9.04
CA VAL A 437 -13.58 -2.38 -9.82
C VAL A 437 -14.64 -1.50 -9.18
N THR A 438 -14.75 -1.51 -7.86
CA THR A 438 -15.90 -0.91 -7.18
C THR A 438 -15.72 0.55 -6.81
N SER A 439 -14.52 1.01 -6.46
CA SER A 439 -14.39 2.35 -5.85
C SER A 439 -13.12 3.14 -6.14
N GLU A 440 -12.04 2.50 -6.61
CA GLU A 440 -10.77 3.22 -6.79
C GLU A 440 -10.73 4.06 -8.05
N ALA A 441 -10.49 5.36 -7.85
CA ALA A 441 -10.18 6.31 -8.91
C ALA A 441 -9.56 7.57 -8.32
N ILE A 442 -8.80 8.29 -9.13
CA ILE A 442 -8.31 9.64 -8.83
C ILE A 442 -8.76 10.62 -9.92
N ALA A 443 -9.10 11.84 -9.52
CA ALA A 443 -9.41 12.91 -10.47
C ALA A 443 -8.14 13.63 -10.93
N THR A 444 -8.12 13.99 -12.22
CA THR A 444 -7.17 14.94 -12.80
C THR A 444 -7.90 16.23 -13.18
N ASP A 445 -7.20 17.36 -13.19
CA ASP A 445 -7.72 18.60 -13.78
C ASP A 445 -7.55 18.63 -15.31
N ASP A 446 -7.99 19.72 -15.95
CA ASP A 446 -7.94 19.90 -17.40
C ASP A 446 -6.50 19.91 -17.97
N SER A 447 -5.50 20.13 -17.12
CA SER A 447 -4.08 20.05 -17.50
C SER A 447 -3.50 18.63 -17.39
N GLY A 448 -4.26 17.69 -16.84
CA GLY A 448 -3.81 16.34 -16.52
C GLY A 448 -3.14 16.21 -15.15
N ALA A 449 -3.10 17.28 -14.34
CA ALA A 449 -2.50 17.21 -13.02
C ALA A 449 -3.43 16.51 -12.03
N VAL A 450 -2.87 15.65 -11.18
CA VAL A 450 -3.65 14.90 -10.18
C VAL A 450 -4.18 15.85 -9.10
N ALA A 451 -5.50 15.85 -8.92
CA ALA A 451 -6.19 16.68 -7.96
C ALA A 451 -6.42 15.98 -6.61
N ASP A 452 -6.63 14.67 -6.61
CA ASP A 452 -6.78 13.86 -5.40
C ASP A 452 -5.40 13.54 -4.80
N LEU A 453 -5.03 14.18 -3.68
CA LEU A 453 -3.69 14.07 -3.09
C LEU A 453 -3.68 13.46 -1.68
N THR A 454 -4.82 12.92 -1.25
CA THR A 454 -4.99 12.34 0.09
C THR A 454 -5.28 10.85 0.00
N VAL A 455 -4.73 10.05 0.91
CA VAL A 455 -4.84 8.60 0.75
C VAL A 455 -6.28 8.09 0.81
N ARG A 456 -7.19 8.82 1.47
CA ARG A 456 -8.62 8.50 1.53
C ARG A 456 -9.39 8.89 0.27
N SER A 457 -8.88 9.82 -0.55
CA SER A 457 -9.54 10.18 -1.81
C SER A 457 -9.35 9.14 -2.92
N PHE A 458 -8.42 8.20 -2.75
CA PHE A 458 -8.15 7.16 -3.77
C PHE A 458 -9.24 6.08 -3.84
N GLY A 459 -10.13 6.01 -2.85
CA GLY A 459 -11.26 5.09 -2.88
C GLY A 459 -10.95 3.66 -2.46
N VAL A 460 -9.83 3.38 -1.76
CA VAL A 460 -9.54 2.04 -1.26
C VAL A 460 -10.61 1.56 -0.27
N VAL A 461 -11.18 0.38 -0.49
CA VAL A 461 -12.25 -0.18 0.34
C VAL A 461 -11.73 -0.45 1.77
N PRO A 462 -12.39 0.08 2.83
CA PRO A 462 -12.02 -0.16 4.22
C PRO A 462 -12.47 -1.54 4.71
N ALA A 463 -11.87 -2.00 5.82
CA ALA A 463 -12.16 -3.30 6.44
C ALA A 463 -13.66 -3.61 6.60
N SER A 464 -14.47 -2.62 7.01
CA SER A 464 -15.91 -2.78 7.24
C SER A 464 -16.75 -2.97 5.98
N ARG A 465 -16.16 -2.76 4.79
CA ARG A 465 -16.83 -2.92 3.49
C ARG A 465 -16.16 -3.96 2.60
N THR A 466 -15.09 -4.60 3.08
CA THR A 466 -14.43 -5.68 2.34
C THR A 466 -15.25 -6.96 2.52
N PRO A 467 -15.74 -7.59 1.43
CA PRO A 467 -16.38 -8.90 1.53
C PRO A 467 -15.40 -9.94 2.08
N PRO A 468 -15.87 -10.94 2.84
CA PRO A 468 -15.04 -12.09 3.20
C PRO A 468 -14.49 -12.77 1.94
N VAL A 469 -13.26 -13.28 2.03
CA VAL A 469 -12.56 -13.98 0.97
C VAL A 469 -12.23 -15.39 1.44
N ASP A 470 -12.72 -16.38 0.71
CA ASP A 470 -12.37 -17.79 0.89
C ASP A 470 -11.36 -18.19 -0.19
N VAL A 471 -10.27 -18.86 0.21
CA VAL A 471 -9.17 -19.21 -0.69
C VAL A 471 -8.91 -20.71 -0.61
N ARG A 472 -9.16 -21.39 -1.71
CA ARG A 472 -8.79 -22.79 -1.93
C ARG A 472 -7.48 -22.85 -2.71
N ILE A 473 -6.45 -23.40 -2.10
CA ILE A 473 -5.14 -23.58 -2.73
C ILE A 473 -5.07 -24.99 -3.32
N VAL A 474 -4.65 -25.08 -4.58
CA VAL A 474 -4.30 -26.32 -5.25
C VAL A 474 -2.78 -26.47 -5.16
N ASP A 475 -2.32 -27.49 -4.43
CA ASP A 475 -0.90 -27.88 -4.43
C ASP A 475 -0.66 -28.85 -5.59
N SER A 476 0.06 -28.37 -6.60
CA SER A 476 0.32 -29.10 -7.84
C SER A 476 1.80 -29.39 -8.02
N ASP A 477 2.12 -30.47 -8.74
CA ASP A 477 3.49 -30.83 -9.10
C ASP A 477 4.02 -29.86 -10.18
N GLY A 478 4.55 -28.72 -9.74
CA GLY A 478 5.10 -27.68 -10.62
C GLY A 478 6.01 -26.70 -9.87
N GLU A 479 6.82 -25.95 -10.61
CA GLU A 479 7.63 -24.88 -10.02
C GLU A 479 6.72 -23.83 -9.35
N PRO A 480 7.06 -23.35 -8.13
CA PRO A 480 6.30 -22.29 -7.49
C PRO A 480 6.29 -21.00 -8.33
N VAL A 481 5.09 -20.51 -8.67
CA VAL A 481 4.89 -19.31 -9.48
C VAL A 481 3.95 -18.31 -8.79
N ASN A 482 3.85 -17.09 -9.33
CA ASN A 482 2.97 -16.06 -8.79
C ASN A 482 1.49 -16.46 -8.97
N GLY A 483 0.77 -16.59 -7.86
CA GLY A 483 -0.66 -16.95 -7.86
C GLY A 483 -1.57 -15.76 -7.63
N SER A 484 -1.14 -14.80 -6.81
CA SER A 484 -1.97 -13.66 -6.38
C SER A 484 -2.28 -12.68 -7.51
N ASP A 485 -1.44 -12.57 -8.54
CA ASP A 485 -1.76 -11.78 -9.73
C ASP A 485 -2.88 -12.44 -10.56
N ALA A 486 -2.89 -13.78 -10.67
CA ALA A 486 -3.98 -14.50 -11.32
C ALA A 486 -5.29 -14.34 -10.53
N VAL A 487 -5.23 -14.41 -9.20
CA VAL A 487 -6.37 -14.12 -8.31
C VAL A 487 -6.89 -12.70 -8.50
N PHE A 488 -5.99 -11.71 -8.58
CA PHE A 488 -6.36 -10.32 -8.77
C PHE A 488 -7.17 -10.11 -10.06
N VAL A 489 -6.72 -10.71 -11.18
CA VAL A 489 -7.45 -10.62 -12.45
C VAL A 489 -8.76 -11.40 -12.40
N ALA A 490 -8.77 -12.62 -11.86
CA ALA A 490 -9.97 -13.45 -11.77
C ALA A 490 -11.07 -12.79 -10.92
N VAL A 491 -10.71 -12.23 -9.76
CA VAL A 491 -11.66 -11.54 -8.87
C VAL A 491 -12.17 -10.24 -9.51
N ALA A 492 -11.35 -9.49 -10.25
CA ALA A 492 -11.82 -8.28 -10.92
C ALA A 492 -12.85 -8.61 -12.01
N ALA A 493 -12.57 -9.61 -12.86
CA ALA A 493 -13.51 -10.08 -13.87
C ALA A 493 -14.82 -10.59 -13.26
N ALA A 494 -14.73 -11.43 -12.21
CA ALA A 494 -15.89 -11.97 -11.51
C ALA A 494 -16.71 -10.87 -10.79
N THR A 495 -16.05 -9.88 -10.19
CA THR A 495 -16.71 -8.72 -9.55
C THR A 495 -17.49 -7.94 -10.60
N TRP A 496 -16.88 -7.63 -11.74
CA TRP A 496 -17.53 -6.86 -12.79
C TRP A 496 -18.75 -7.59 -13.40
N LEU A 497 -18.61 -8.90 -13.62
CA LEU A 497 -19.72 -9.77 -14.07
C LEU A 497 -20.86 -9.81 -13.06
N ALA A 498 -20.57 -10.00 -11.77
CA ALA A 498 -21.57 -10.01 -10.70
C ALA A 498 -22.35 -8.68 -10.62
N MET A 499 -21.76 -7.58 -11.08
CA MET A 499 -22.39 -6.26 -11.15
C MET A 499 -23.14 -5.98 -12.47
N GLY A 500 -23.19 -6.94 -13.39
CA GLY A 500 -23.86 -6.79 -14.68
C GLY A 500 -23.05 -6.02 -15.73
N CYS A 501 -21.72 -6.00 -15.59
CA CYS A 501 -20.78 -5.36 -16.51
C CYS A 501 -21.08 -3.88 -16.83
N PRO A 502 -21.23 -2.99 -15.84
CA PRO A 502 -21.37 -1.55 -16.10
C PRO A 502 -20.17 -1.02 -16.93
N PRO A 503 -20.39 -0.11 -17.89
CA PRO A 503 -19.37 0.25 -18.87
C PRO A 503 -18.20 1.06 -18.31
N VAL A 504 -18.31 1.56 -17.07
CA VAL A 504 -17.31 2.44 -16.45
C VAL A 504 -16.89 1.89 -15.09
N TRP A 505 -15.58 1.84 -14.86
CA TRP A 505 -14.99 1.63 -13.54
C TRP A 505 -14.38 2.93 -12.99
N PRO A 506 -14.47 3.15 -11.67
CA PRO A 506 -15.13 2.30 -10.68
C PRO A 506 -16.65 2.37 -10.75
N THR A 507 -17.32 1.28 -10.37
CA THR A 507 -18.77 1.10 -10.55
C THR A 507 -19.63 1.74 -9.44
N ASP A 508 -19.09 1.94 -8.24
CA ASP A 508 -19.76 2.58 -7.11
C ASP A 508 -18.84 3.63 -6.46
N ARG A 509 -18.87 4.85 -7.01
CA ARG A 509 -18.36 6.03 -6.34
C ARG A 509 -19.55 6.84 -5.78
N ARG A 510 -20.36 6.24 -4.90
CA ARG A 510 -21.30 7.00 -4.06
C ARG A 510 -20.53 8.14 -3.39
N SER A 511 -20.97 9.36 -3.71
CA SER A 511 -20.42 10.65 -3.27
C SER A 511 -20.39 10.81 -1.76
#